data_AF-A0A1F9DD15-F1
#
_entry.id   AF-A0A1F9DD15-F1
#
_cell.length_a   1.000
_cell.length_b   1.000
_cell.length_c   1.000
_cell.angle_alpha   90.00
_cell.angle_beta   90.00
_cell.angle_gamma   90.00
#
_symmetry.space_group_name_H-M   'P 1'
#
loop_
_entity.id
_entity.type
_entity.pdbx_description
1 polymer ?
#
loop_
_entity_poly.entity_id
_entity_poly.type
_entity_poly.pdbx_seq_one_letter_code
_entity_poly.pdbx_strand_id
1 'polypeptide(L)'
;MNWGFVEAYMQFYGAPVVTAAISAGYFWADRSGAPLGRRILASAHGAAAALLNVAALIIWMVGISKRSFAAPFLWLHLVPVILILLSFFIYRGPKWMHFLQLPNVAALLWGLFIGSMAVTNEWL
;
A
#
# COMPACT_ATOMS: atom_id res chain seq x y z
N MET A 1 -30.06 0.39 -0.38
CA MET A 1 -28.59 0.53 -0.52
C MET A 1 -27.98 -0.42 0.49
N ASN A 2 -27.27 -1.45 0.05
CA ASN A 2 -26.73 -2.47 0.95
C ASN A 2 -25.48 -1.92 1.61
N TRP A 3 -25.60 -1.46 2.86
CA TRP A 3 -24.52 -0.80 3.60
C TRP A 3 -23.25 -1.67 3.69
N GLY A 4 -23.39 -3.00 3.71
CA GLY A 4 -22.25 -3.93 3.71
C GLY A 4 -21.38 -3.89 2.44
N PHE A 5 -21.95 -3.55 1.28
CA PHE A 5 -21.14 -3.36 0.06
C PHE A 5 -20.33 -2.08 0.14
N VAL A 6 -20.91 -1.00 0.65
CA VAL A 6 -20.24 0.31 0.80
C VAL A 6 -19.13 0.23 1.84
N GLU A 7 -19.34 -0.49 2.93
CA GLU A 7 -18.33 -0.74 3.96
C GLU A 7 -17.16 -1.57 3.41
N ALA A 8 -17.43 -2.70 2.75
CA ALA A 8 -16.39 -3.48 2.09
C ALA A 8 -15.65 -2.64 1.04
N TYR A 9 -16.36 -1.83 0.26
CA TYR A 9 -15.76 -0.93 -0.73
C TYR A 9 -14.83 0.11 -0.06
N MET A 10 -15.29 0.81 0.97
CA MET A 10 -14.45 1.77 1.69
C MET A 10 -13.23 1.10 2.34
N GLN A 11 -13.41 -0.10 2.90
CA GLN A 11 -12.35 -0.88 3.55
C GLN A 11 -11.24 -1.30 2.58
N PHE A 12 -11.63 -1.72 1.36
CA PHE A 12 -10.70 -2.26 0.36
C PHE A 12 -10.15 -1.22 -0.61
N TYR A 13 -10.86 -0.13 -0.89
CA TYR A 13 -10.41 0.86 -1.89
C TYR A 13 -9.80 2.12 -1.27
N GLY A 14 -10.19 2.50 -0.05
CA GLY A 14 -9.68 3.71 0.60
C GLY A 14 -8.16 3.68 0.79
N ALA A 15 -7.63 2.61 1.41
CA ALA A 15 -6.20 2.46 1.61
C ALA A 15 -5.40 2.42 0.30
N PRO A 16 -5.73 1.57 -0.71
CA PRO A 16 -5.02 1.57 -1.98
C PRO A 16 -5.02 2.91 -2.72
N VAL A 17 -6.14 3.63 -2.72
CA VAL A 17 -6.23 4.94 -3.37
C VAL A 17 -5.32 5.95 -2.67
N VAL A 18 -5.34 5.99 -1.34
CA VAL A 18 -4.48 6.89 -0.56
C VAL A 18 -3.00 6.58 -0.82
N THR A 19 -2.60 5.31 -0.73
CA THR A 19 -1.19 4.93 -0.93
C THR A 19 -0.74 5.19 -2.37
N ALA A 20 -1.58 4.88 -3.37
CA ALA A 20 -1.28 5.17 -4.77
C ALA A 20 -1.13 6.68 -5.05
N ALA A 21 -2.01 7.51 -4.48
CA ALA A 21 -1.94 8.97 -4.60
C ALA A 21 -0.66 9.53 -3.98
N ILE A 22 -0.24 9.02 -2.82
CA ILE A 22 1.01 9.40 -2.17
C ILE A 22 2.22 9.03 -3.04
N SER A 23 2.22 7.84 -3.64
CA SER A 23 3.24 7.44 -4.62
C SER A 23 3.32 8.38 -5.82
N ALA A 24 2.17 8.73 -6.41
CA ALA A 24 2.12 9.67 -7.53
C ALA A 24 2.65 11.06 -7.13
N GLY A 25 2.29 11.54 -5.93
CA GLY A 25 2.80 12.77 -5.36
C GLY A 25 4.32 12.77 -5.22
N TYR A 26 4.89 11.70 -4.66
CA TYR A 26 6.35 11.51 -4.57
C TYR A 26 7.01 11.57 -5.95
N PHE A 27 6.50 10.82 -6.92
CA PHE A 27 7.07 10.75 -8.25
C PHE A 27 7.03 12.10 -8.97
N TRP A 28 5.92 12.83 -8.85
CA TRP A 28 5.76 14.14 -9.48
C TRP A 28 6.55 15.25 -8.83
N ALA A 29 6.77 15.18 -7.52
CA ALA A 29 7.51 16.19 -6.78
C ALA A 29 9.04 16.00 -6.87
N ASP A 30 9.51 14.80 -7.21
CA ASP A 30 10.92 14.54 -7.52
C ASP A 30 11.31 15.03 -8.93
N ARG A 31 11.21 16.35 -9.19
CA ARG A 31 11.56 16.97 -10.49
C ARG A 31 13.01 17.45 -10.59
N SER A 32 13.87 17.09 -9.65
CA SER A 32 15.21 17.72 -9.52
C SER A 32 16.28 17.15 -10.47
N GLY A 33 15.90 16.70 -11.67
CA GLY A 33 16.85 16.09 -12.63
C GLY A 33 17.41 14.72 -12.21
N ALA A 34 16.78 14.05 -11.24
CA ALA A 34 17.17 12.69 -10.84
C ALA A 34 16.88 11.67 -11.96
N PRO A 35 17.75 10.64 -12.15
CA PRO A 35 17.49 9.57 -13.10
C PRO A 35 16.14 8.88 -12.83
N LEU A 36 15.43 8.50 -13.90
CA LEU A 36 14.08 7.92 -13.81
C LEU A 36 14.00 6.74 -12.83
N GLY A 37 14.98 5.83 -12.86
CA GLY A 37 15.00 4.67 -11.96
C GLY A 37 15.03 5.06 -10.48
N ARG A 38 15.74 6.14 -10.13
CA ARG A 38 15.77 6.65 -8.76
C ARG A 38 14.42 7.24 -8.35
N ARG A 39 13.75 7.96 -9.26
CA ARG A 39 12.42 8.54 -9.03
C ARG A 39 11.38 7.45 -8.81
N ILE A 40 11.43 6.39 -9.63
CA ILE A 40 10.57 5.21 -9.46
C ILE A 40 10.84 4.56 -8.10
N LEU A 41 12.09 4.26 -7.77
CA LEU A 41 12.44 3.62 -6.51
C LEU A 41 12.03 4.46 -5.28
N ALA A 42 12.24 5.78 -5.33
CA ALA A 42 11.88 6.70 -4.26
C ALA A 42 10.36 6.87 -4.08
N SER A 43 9.56 6.50 -5.08
CA SER A 43 8.10 6.65 -5.08
C SER A 43 7.34 5.33 -5.07
N ALA A 44 8.01 4.16 -5.15
CA ALA A 44 7.33 2.87 -5.31
C ALA A 44 6.54 2.38 -4.08
N HIS A 45 6.75 2.97 -2.91
CA HIS A 45 6.19 2.50 -1.64
C HIS A 45 4.66 2.38 -1.64
N GLY A 46 3.96 3.44 -2.04
CA GLY A 46 2.50 3.50 -2.00
C GLY A 46 1.83 2.67 -3.09
N ALA A 47 2.48 2.56 -4.26
CA ALA A 47 2.07 1.68 -5.35
C ALA A 47 2.23 0.19 -4.94
N ALA A 48 3.33 -0.18 -4.30
CA ALA A 48 3.53 -1.52 -3.77
C ALA A 48 2.47 -1.86 -2.71
N ALA A 49 2.18 -0.93 -1.79
CA ALA A 49 1.11 -1.09 -0.80
C ALA A 49 -0.28 -1.26 -1.46
N ALA A 50 -0.58 -0.46 -2.48
CA ALA A 50 -1.84 -0.55 -3.21
C ALA A 50 -2.00 -1.89 -3.92
N LEU A 51 -0.95 -2.34 -4.64
CA LEU A 51 -0.95 -3.63 -5.33
C LEU A 51 -1.15 -4.80 -4.37
N LEU A 52 -0.51 -4.77 -3.20
CA LEU A 52 -0.64 -5.83 -2.21
C LEU A 52 -2.06 -5.94 -1.65
N ASN A 53 -2.70 -4.81 -1.37
CA ASN A 53 -4.09 -4.76 -0.93
C ASN A 53 -5.07 -5.23 -2.02
N VAL A 54 -4.85 -4.81 -3.27
CA VAL A 54 -5.68 -5.27 -4.40
C VAL A 54 -5.50 -6.77 -4.62
N ALA A 55 -4.29 -7.31 -4.49
CA ALA A 55 -4.04 -8.74 -4.59
C ALA A 55 -4.78 -9.52 -3.49
N ALA A 56 -4.77 -9.04 -2.25
CA ALA A 56 -5.53 -9.63 -1.15
C ALA A 56 -7.04 -9.64 -1.42
N LEU A 57 -7.58 -8.53 -1.94
CA LEU A 57 -8.97 -8.44 -2.35
C LEU A 57 -9.30 -9.48 -3.44
N ILE A 58 -8.46 -9.62 -4.46
CA ILE A 58 -8.67 -10.59 -5.54
C ILE A 58 -8.66 -12.03 -5.00
N ILE A 59 -7.72 -12.37 -4.10
CA ILE A 59 -7.66 -13.68 -3.44
C ILE A 59 -8.98 -14.01 -2.74
N TRP A 60 -9.53 -13.02 -2.01
CA TRP A 60 -10.81 -13.16 -1.33
C TRP A 60 -11.98 -13.31 -2.31
N MET A 61 -12.07 -12.42 -3.31
CA MET A 61 -13.15 -12.42 -4.30
C MET A 61 -13.21 -13.70 -5.13
N VAL A 62 -12.06 -14.30 -5.43
CA VAL A 62 -11.97 -15.56 -6.20
C VAL A 62 -12.17 -16.79 -5.30
N GLY A 63 -12.27 -16.62 -3.97
CA GLY A 63 -12.55 -17.71 -3.04
C GLY A 63 -11.37 -18.67 -2.82
N ILE A 64 -10.15 -18.24 -3.10
CA ILE A 64 -8.93 -19.07 -2.98
C ILE A 64 -8.15 -18.82 -1.68
N SER A 65 -8.76 -18.09 -0.75
CA SER A 65 -8.17 -17.72 0.55
C SER A 65 -7.79 -18.95 1.37
N LYS A 66 -6.61 -18.91 2.01
CA LYS A 66 -6.05 -20.02 2.80
C LYS A 66 -5.22 -19.47 3.95
N ARG A 67 -5.29 -20.11 5.12
CA ARG A 67 -4.46 -19.76 6.29
C ARG A 67 -2.97 -19.74 5.98
N SER A 68 -2.50 -20.58 5.05
CA SER A 68 -1.11 -20.60 4.58
C SER A 68 -0.65 -19.31 3.88
N PHE A 69 -1.57 -18.43 3.46
CA PHE A 69 -1.22 -17.14 2.84
C PHE A 69 -0.89 -16.04 3.86
N ALA A 70 -1.16 -16.23 5.15
CA ALA A 70 -0.86 -15.25 6.19
C ALA A 70 0.64 -14.88 6.22
N ALA A 71 1.53 -15.87 6.25
CA ALA A 71 2.96 -15.63 6.31
C ALA A 71 3.51 -14.99 5.01
N PRO A 72 3.23 -15.51 3.79
CA PRO A 72 3.61 -14.82 2.56
C PRO A 72 3.10 -13.38 2.46
N PHE A 73 1.85 -13.14 2.87
CA PHE A 73 1.27 -11.80 2.87
C PHE A 73 2.03 -10.87 3.81
N LEU A 74 2.32 -11.31 5.04
CA LEU A 74 3.11 -10.55 6.02
C LEU A 74 4.52 -10.23 5.48
N TRP A 75 5.20 -11.20 4.87
CA TRP A 75 6.52 -11.00 4.27
C TRP A 75 6.48 -9.98 3.14
N LEU A 76 5.48 -10.06 2.25
CA LEU A 76 5.29 -9.08 1.18
C LEU A 76 4.93 -7.70 1.73
N HIS A 77 4.26 -7.61 2.87
CA HIS A 77 3.92 -6.35 3.53
C HIS A 77 5.15 -5.59 4.04
N LEU A 78 6.30 -6.28 4.24
CA LEU A 78 7.56 -5.62 4.56
C LEU A 78 8.13 -4.85 3.36
N VAL A 79 7.79 -5.21 2.12
CA VAL A 79 8.28 -4.54 0.92
C VAL A 79 7.92 -3.04 0.91
N PRO A 80 6.64 -2.63 1.01
CA PRO A 80 6.32 -1.21 1.06
C PRO A 80 6.93 -0.51 2.29
N VAL A 81 7.08 -1.19 3.45
CA VAL A 81 7.77 -0.62 4.63
C VAL A 81 9.23 -0.29 4.32
N ILE A 82 9.97 -1.23 3.72
CA ILE A 82 11.36 -1.03 3.31
C ILE A 82 11.44 0.12 2.29
N LEU A 83 10.52 0.17 1.32
CA LEU A 83 10.46 1.26 0.34
C LEU A 83 10.18 2.63 0.98
N ILE A 84 9.33 2.70 2.01
CA ILE A 84 9.11 3.91 2.81
C ILE A 84 10.43 4.34 3.44
N LEU A 85 11.13 3.44 4.13
CA LEU A 85 12.41 3.75 4.76
C LEU A 85 13.44 4.23 3.74
N LEU A 86 13.58 3.53 2.62
CA LEU A 86 14.47 3.91 1.52
C LEU A 86 14.12 5.28 0.93
N SER A 87 12.85 5.66 0.88
CA SER A 87 12.43 6.97 0.37
C SER A 87 13.06 8.13 1.16
N PHE A 88 13.30 7.99 2.47
CA PHE A 88 13.94 9.04 3.28
C PHE A 88 15.38 9.36 2.84
N PHE A 89 16.09 8.35 2.32
CA PHE A 89 17.48 8.49 1.88
C PHE A 89 17.59 8.84 0.38
N ILE A 90 16.70 8.28 -0.43
CA ILE A 90 16.80 8.35 -1.89
C ILE A 90 16.08 9.58 -2.44
N TYR A 91 15.01 10.04 -1.80
CA TYR A 91 14.19 11.16 -2.29
C TYR A 91 14.89 12.52 -2.21
N ARG A 92 14.92 13.24 -3.34
CA ARG A 92 15.57 14.56 -3.48
C ARG A 92 14.61 15.73 -3.59
N GLY A 93 13.30 15.48 -3.65
CA GLY A 93 12.28 16.53 -3.67
C GLY A 93 12.07 17.21 -2.31
N PRO A 94 10.99 18.01 -2.18
CA PRO A 94 10.70 18.76 -0.97
C PRO A 94 10.52 17.85 0.26
N LYS A 95 11.29 18.07 1.33
CA LYS A 95 11.29 17.19 2.52
C LYS A 95 9.97 17.12 3.26
N TRP A 96 9.08 18.11 3.08
CA TRP A 96 7.72 18.05 3.63
C TRP A 96 6.91 16.87 3.05
N MET A 97 7.27 16.34 1.89
CA MET A 97 6.63 15.13 1.33
C MET A 97 6.76 13.91 2.25
N HIS A 98 7.77 13.86 3.12
CA HIS A 98 7.91 12.79 4.10
C HIS A 98 6.75 12.75 5.11
N PHE A 99 6.04 13.86 5.34
CA PHE A 99 4.83 13.84 6.16
C PHE A 99 3.71 13.01 5.54
N LEU A 100 3.69 12.83 4.22
CA LEU A 100 2.77 11.92 3.54
C LEU A 100 3.03 10.45 3.89
N GLN A 101 4.18 10.11 4.49
CA GLN A 101 4.41 8.76 4.98
C GLN A 101 3.56 8.43 6.21
N LEU A 102 3.09 9.42 6.98
CA LEU A 102 2.18 9.18 8.12
C LEU A 102 0.87 8.53 7.67
N PRO A 103 0.08 9.12 6.74
CA PRO A 103 -1.10 8.45 6.21
C PRO A 103 -0.75 7.17 5.44
N ASN A 104 0.42 7.07 4.81
CA ASN A 104 0.86 5.85 4.12
C ASN A 104 1.08 4.69 5.11
N VAL A 105 1.68 4.95 6.28
CA VAL A 105 1.86 3.96 7.35
C VAL A 105 0.52 3.56 7.96
N ALA A 106 -0.38 4.53 8.20
CA ALA A 106 -1.72 4.22 8.68
C ALA A 106 -2.48 3.32 7.68
N ALA A 107 -2.41 3.62 6.38
CA ALA A 107 -3.00 2.81 5.33
C ALA A 107 -2.34 1.42 5.22
N LEU A 108 -1.03 1.30 5.47
CA LEU A 108 -0.35 0.01 5.53
C LEU A 108 -0.80 -0.84 6.71
N LEU A 109 -0.94 -0.26 7.91
CA LEU A 109 -1.43 -0.98 9.08
C LEU A 109 -2.87 -1.45 8.87
N TRP A 110 -3.70 -0.58 8.31
CA TRP A 110 -5.06 -0.93 7.93
C TRP A 110 -5.10 -2.05 6.88
N GLY A 111 -4.28 -1.93 5.83
CA GLY A 111 -4.16 -2.94 4.79
C GLY A 111 -3.58 -4.27 5.29
N LEU A 112 -2.70 -4.23 6.29
CA LEU A 112 -2.21 -5.45 6.93
C LEU A 112 -3.36 -6.17 7.64
N PHE A 113 -4.17 -5.42 8.37
CA PHE A 113 -5.31 -5.96 9.12
C PHE A 113 -6.38 -6.54 8.19
N ILE A 114 -6.94 -5.72 7.30
CA ILE A 114 -7.99 -6.13 6.36
C ILE A 114 -7.46 -7.16 5.36
N GLY A 115 -6.26 -6.95 4.81
CA GLY A 115 -5.64 -7.85 3.86
C GLY A 115 -5.31 -9.21 4.45
N SER A 116 -4.90 -9.30 5.73
CA SER A 116 -4.71 -10.58 6.41
C SER A 116 -6.01 -11.36 6.51
N MET A 117 -7.11 -10.72 6.93
CA MET A 117 -8.43 -11.35 6.97
C MET A 117 -8.88 -11.79 5.57
N ALA A 118 -8.61 -10.97 4.55
CA ALA A 118 -8.96 -11.29 3.17
C ALA A 118 -8.19 -12.51 2.64
N VAL A 119 -6.88 -12.62 2.89
CA VAL A 119 -6.10 -13.76 2.37
C VAL A 119 -6.31 -15.06 3.15
N THR A 120 -6.73 -15.00 4.41
CA THR A 120 -7.00 -16.18 5.26
C THR A 120 -8.48 -16.57 5.33
N ASN A 121 -9.38 -15.64 4.96
CA ASN A 121 -10.83 -15.72 5.20
C ASN A 121 -11.21 -15.84 6.69
N GLU A 122 -10.37 -15.33 7.59
CA GLU A 122 -10.62 -15.26 9.03
C GLU A 122 -11.10 -13.85 9.39
N TRP A 123 -12.40 -13.60 9.23
CA TRP A 123 -13.04 -12.34 9.60
C TRP A 123 -13.35 -12.31 11.10
N LEU A 124 -13.11 -11.16 11.75
CA LEU A 124 -13.46 -10.91 13.16
C LEU A 124 -14.96 -10.71 13.38
#